data_AF-A0A3A6H2D8-F1
#
_entry.id   AF-A0A3A6H2D8-F1
#
_cell.length_a   1.000
_cell.length_b   1.000
_cell.length_c   1.000
_cell.angle_alpha   90.00
_cell.angle_beta   90.00
_cell.angle_gamma   90.00
#
_symmetry.space_group_name_H-M   'P 1'
#
loop_
_entity.id
_entity.type
_entity.pdbx_description
1 polymer ?
#
loop_
_entity_poly.entity_id
_entity_poly.type
_entity_poly.pdbx_seq_one_letter_code
_entity_poly.pdbx_strand_id
1 'polypeptide(L)'
;MKVLDGKSICQVALVVDNLEETIQEYAKLFGVSVPDIFSVPEESQAHTMFQGKPTATRARLAVFDLGQVVLEITEPDDKPSSWKDFLDKKGPGVHHIAFMTDDRDRAVKYFEENGMPVRHYGEYEGGNYTVFDSAEKTGVYIQVKYEPEG
;
A
#
# COMPACT_ATOMS: atom_id res chain seq x y z
N MET A 1 13.76 10.17 19.29
CA MET A 1 13.29 10.35 17.89
C MET A 1 12.27 9.26 17.59
N LYS A 2 11.11 9.61 17.02
CA LYS A 2 9.99 8.67 16.82
C LYS A 2 10.25 7.76 15.61
N VAL A 3 9.68 6.56 15.58
CA VAL A 3 9.77 5.63 14.43
C VAL A 3 8.85 6.05 13.30
N LEU A 4 7.62 6.47 13.66
CA LEU A 4 6.63 7.08 12.78
C LEU A 4 6.04 8.31 13.46
N ASP A 5 5.60 9.30 12.67
CA ASP A 5 4.78 10.38 13.21
C ASP A 5 3.31 9.95 13.28
N GLY A 6 2.81 9.70 14.50
CA GLY A 6 1.42 9.30 14.72
C GLY A 6 0.40 10.44 14.62
N LYS A 7 0.77 11.60 14.09
CA LYS A 7 -0.12 12.76 13.94
C LYS A 7 -0.83 12.81 12.59
N SER A 8 -0.27 12.16 11.57
CA SER A 8 -0.83 12.14 10.21
C SER A 8 -0.70 10.74 9.61
N ILE A 9 -1.59 10.43 8.67
CA ILE A 9 -1.48 9.30 7.75
C ILE A 9 -1.41 9.88 6.35
N CYS A 10 -0.67 9.25 5.43
CA CYS A 10 -0.62 9.71 4.05
C CYS A 10 -1.62 8.96 3.16
N GLN A 11 -1.98 7.72 3.51
CA GLN A 11 -2.83 6.88 2.66
C GLN A 11 -3.70 5.91 3.45
N VAL A 12 -4.92 5.69 2.94
CA VAL A 12 -5.74 4.51 3.23
C VAL A 12 -5.90 3.75 1.94
N ALA A 13 -5.49 2.48 1.92
CA ALA A 13 -5.59 1.64 0.72
C ALA A 13 -6.67 0.58 0.86
N LEU A 14 -7.53 0.49 -0.16
CA LEU A 14 -8.50 -0.58 -0.32
C LEU A 14 -8.00 -1.56 -1.39
N VAL A 15 -8.24 -2.84 -1.13
CA VAL A 15 -8.10 -3.90 -2.12
C VAL A 15 -9.49 -4.35 -2.55
N VAL A 16 -9.72 -4.49 -3.84
CA VAL A 16 -11.03 -4.81 -4.45
C VAL A 16 -10.92 -5.83 -5.58
N ASP A 17 -12.04 -6.48 -5.91
CA ASP A 17 -12.14 -7.41 -7.04
C ASP A 17 -12.29 -6.70 -8.39
N ASN A 18 -12.90 -5.51 -8.40
CA ASN A 18 -13.16 -4.72 -9.61
C ASN A 18 -12.85 -3.24 -9.37
N LEU A 19 -11.70 -2.80 -9.88
CA LEU A 19 -11.24 -1.42 -9.75
C LEU A 19 -12.23 -0.45 -10.40
N GLU A 20 -12.63 -0.71 -11.65
CA GLU A 20 -13.42 0.19 -12.48
C GLU A 20 -14.80 0.46 -11.87
N GLU A 21 -15.46 -0.57 -11.37
CA GLU A 21 -16.75 -0.44 -10.69
C GLU A 21 -16.62 0.34 -9.39
N THR A 22 -15.59 0.02 -8.58
CA THR A 22 -15.39 0.67 -7.28
C THR A 22 -15.09 2.16 -7.43
N ILE A 23 -14.22 2.55 -8.39
CA ILE A 23 -13.86 3.95 -8.59
C ILE A 23 -15.02 4.76 -9.19
N GLN A 24 -15.90 4.14 -9.97
CA GLN A 24 -17.13 4.80 -10.43
C GLN A 24 -18.05 5.16 -9.27
N GLU A 25 -18.24 4.24 -8.31
CA GLU A 25 -19.06 4.50 -7.14
C GLU A 25 -18.45 5.57 -6.22
N TYR A 26 -17.12 5.55 -6.01
CA TYR A 26 -16.46 6.62 -5.26
C TYR A 26 -16.53 7.98 -5.98
N ALA A 27 -16.33 8.03 -7.29
CA ALA A 27 -16.42 9.26 -8.07
C ALA A 27 -17.83 9.88 -7.99
N LYS A 28 -18.87 9.03 -8.09
CA LYS A 28 -20.27 9.42 -7.90
C LYS A 28 -20.55 9.90 -6.48
N LEU A 29 -20.03 9.21 -5.46
CA LEU A 29 -20.20 9.57 -4.06
C LEU A 29 -19.58 10.95 -3.75
N PHE A 30 -18.40 11.23 -4.28
CA PHE A 30 -17.69 12.50 -4.05
C PHE A 30 -18.09 13.62 -5.03
N GLY A 31 -18.81 13.30 -6.10
CA GLY A 31 -19.19 14.28 -7.12
C GLY A 31 -18.00 14.76 -7.96
N VAL A 32 -17.03 13.88 -8.21
CA VAL A 32 -15.81 14.17 -8.98
C VAL A 32 -15.73 13.31 -10.24
N SER A 33 -14.78 13.61 -11.13
CA SER A 33 -14.47 12.73 -12.26
C SER A 33 -13.84 11.42 -11.80
N VAL A 34 -14.07 10.34 -12.56
CA VAL A 34 -13.37 9.07 -12.35
C VAL A 34 -11.85 9.29 -12.53
N PRO A 35 -11.02 8.91 -11.56
CA PRO A 35 -9.57 9.07 -11.67
C PRO A 35 -8.97 8.13 -12.73
N ASP A 36 -7.81 8.51 -13.26
CA ASP A 36 -7.04 7.65 -14.16
C ASP A 36 -6.55 6.39 -13.44
N ILE A 37 -6.55 5.27 -14.18
CA ILE A 37 -6.00 4.00 -13.73
C ILE A 37 -4.54 3.91 -14.18
N PHE A 38 -3.66 3.57 -13.25
CA PHE A 38 -2.27 3.25 -13.52
C PHE A 38 -1.91 1.86 -12.97
N SER A 39 -0.72 1.38 -13.28
CA SER A 39 -0.26 0.06 -12.84
C SER A 39 1.06 0.16 -12.09
N VAL A 40 1.25 -0.74 -11.12
CA VAL A 40 2.56 -0.98 -10.51
C VAL A 40 3.59 -1.21 -11.63
N PRO A 41 4.81 -0.62 -11.51
CA PRO A 41 5.88 -0.85 -12.47
C PRO A 41 6.23 -2.34 -12.61
N GLU A 42 6.93 -2.69 -13.69
CA GLU A 42 7.45 -4.05 -13.86
C GLU A 42 8.46 -4.39 -12.77
N GLU A 43 8.65 -5.67 -12.48
CA GLU A 43 9.54 -6.15 -11.41
C GLU A 43 10.99 -5.65 -11.54
N SER A 44 11.47 -5.47 -12.77
CA SER A 44 12.79 -4.92 -13.06
C SER A 44 12.97 -3.46 -12.63
N GLN A 45 11.89 -2.77 -12.29
CA GLN A 45 11.87 -1.40 -11.77
C GLN A 45 11.39 -1.36 -10.32
N ALA A 46 10.35 -2.13 -10.00
CA ALA A 46 9.73 -2.10 -8.69
C ALA A 46 10.40 -3.01 -7.66
N HIS A 47 11.25 -3.96 -8.08
CA HIS A 47 11.97 -4.89 -7.21
C HIS A 47 11.06 -5.53 -6.14
N THR A 48 9.84 -5.93 -6.53
CA THR A 48 8.81 -6.27 -5.56
C THR A 48 9.12 -7.57 -4.83
N MET A 49 8.96 -7.54 -3.51
CA MET A 49 9.25 -8.67 -2.62
C MET A 49 8.04 -8.95 -1.75
N PHE A 50 7.52 -10.18 -1.76
CA PHE A 50 6.45 -10.63 -0.89
C PHE A 50 6.95 -11.76 0.02
N GLN A 51 6.84 -11.58 1.34
CA GLN A 51 7.32 -12.50 2.36
C GLN A 51 8.77 -12.98 2.12
N GLY A 52 9.64 -12.03 1.79
CA GLY A 52 11.06 -12.27 1.54
C GLY A 52 11.39 -12.93 0.19
N LYS A 53 10.41 -13.11 -0.71
CA LYS A 53 10.63 -13.68 -2.05
C LYS A 53 10.33 -12.65 -3.15
N PRO A 54 11.16 -12.58 -4.21
CA PRO A 54 10.83 -11.78 -5.38
C PRO A 54 9.51 -12.24 -6.00
N THR A 55 8.72 -11.28 -6.45
CA THR A 55 7.47 -11.54 -7.16
C THR A 55 7.39 -10.61 -8.35
N ALA A 56 6.75 -11.04 -9.43
CA ALA A 56 6.50 -10.16 -10.57
C ALA A 56 5.13 -9.49 -10.50
N THR A 57 4.55 -9.40 -9.28
CA THR A 57 3.20 -8.88 -9.07
C THR A 57 3.03 -7.49 -9.63
N ARG A 58 1.88 -7.30 -10.25
CA ARG A 58 1.35 -6.03 -10.68
C ARG A 58 0.02 -5.80 -9.98
N ALA A 59 -0.40 -4.56 -9.93
CA ALA A 59 -1.75 -4.20 -9.54
C ALA A 59 -2.19 -3.01 -10.38
N ARG A 60 -3.50 -2.90 -10.62
CA ARG A 60 -4.12 -1.69 -11.15
C ARG A 60 -4.53 -0.82 -9.97
N LEU A 61 -4.26 0.48 -10.05
CA LEU A 61 -4.54 1.42 -8.99
C LEU A 61 -5.23 2.65 -9.54
N ALA A 62 -6.07 3.24 -8.71
CA ALA A 62 -6.55 4.60 -8.88
C ALA A 62 -6.57 5.31 -7.53
N VAL A 63 -6.35 6.62 -7.55
CA VAL A 63 -6.19 7.42 -6.33
C VAL A 63 -7.18 8.58 -6.33
N PHE A 64 -7.88 8.74 -5.21
CA PHE A 64 -8.60 9.96 -4.88
C PHE A 64 -7.78 10.77 -3.88
N ASP A 65 -7.48 12.02 -4.23
CA ASP A 65 -6.95 12.99 -3.29
C ASP A 65 -8.10 13.55 -2.44
N LEU A 66 -8.09 13.26 -1.14
CA LEU A 66 -9.08 13.74 -0.19
C LEU A 66 -8.59 14.97 0.60
N GLY A 67 -7.48 15.59 0.18
CA GLY A 67 -6.84 16.72 0.84
C GLY A 67 -5.84 16.28 1.91
N GLN A 68 -6.31 15.77 3.04
CA GLN A 68 -5.42 15.36 4.15
C GLN A 68 -4.81 13.97 4.00
N VAL A 69 -5.37 13.14 3.10
CA VAL A 69 -5.04 11.74 2.92
C VAL A 69 -5.40 11.33 1.50
N VAL A 70 -4.68 10.37 0.92
CA VAL A 70 -5.10 9.75 -0.32
C VAL A 70 -5.87 8.45 -0.07
N LEU A 71 -6.95 8.26 -0.82
CA LEU A 71 -7.65 6.99 -0.90
C LEU A 71 -7.16 6.25 -2.13
N GLU A 72 -6.41 5.17 -1.93
CA GLU A 72 -5.89 4.33 -3.00
C GLU A 72 -6.76 3.09 -3.15
N ILE A 73 -7.32 2.87 -4.34
CA ILE A 73 -8.08 1.66 -4.66
C ILE A 73 -7.19 0.77 -5.51
N THR A 74 -6.97 -0.47 -5.07
CA THR A 74 -6.04 -1.42 -5.68
C THR A 74 -6.77 -2.69 -6.10
N GLU A 75 -6.62 -3.08 -7.35
CA GLU A 75 -7.02 -4.40 -7.85
C GLU A 75 -5.75 -5.20 -8.17
N PRO A 76 -5.46 -6.28 -7.42
CA PRO A 76 -4.26 -7.08 -7.63
C PRO A 76 -4.36 -7.99 -8.85
N ASP A 77 -3.21 -8.34 -9.41
CA ASP A 77 -3.10 -9.47 -10.32
C ASP A 77 -3.13 -10.82 -9.56
N ASP A 78 -3.00 -11.92 -10.32
CA ASP A 78 -2.98 -13.28 -9.76
C ASP A 78 -1.61 -13.70 -9.20
N LYS A 79 -0.60 -12.83 -9.21
CA LYS A 79 0.73 -13.17 -8.71
C LYS A 79 0.81 -12.98 -7.19
N PRO A 80 1.74 -13.67 -6.50
CA PRO A 80 1.88 -13.55 -5.05
C PRO A 80 2.18 -12.11 -4.64
N SER A 81 1.32 -11.52 -3.82
CA SER A 81 1.49 -10.17 -3.26
C SER A 81 0.68 -10.03 -1.98
N SER A 82 0.95 -8.98 -1.20
CA SER A 82 0.12 -8.69 -0.02
C SER A 82 -1.33 -8.42 -0.39
N TRP A 83 -1.54 -7.76 -1.52
CA TRP A 83 -2.86 -7.42 -2.02
C TRP A 83 -3.64 -8.67 -2.42
N LYS A 84 -3.05 -9.55 -3.23
CA LYS A 84 -3.69 -10.81 -3.66
C LYS A 84 -3.97 -11.73 -2.47
N ASP A 85 -3.01 -11.89 -1.56
CA ASP A 85 -3.19 -12.71 -0.35
C ASP A 85 -4.29 -12.15 0.58
N PHE A 86 -4.41 -10.83 0.68
CA PHE A 86 -5.50 -10.19 1.44
C PHE A 86 -6.85 -10.43 0.77
N LEU A 87 -6.95 -10.19 -0.54
CA LEU A 87 -8.19 -10.37 -1.29
C LEU A 87 -8.69 -11.82 -1.19
N ASP A 88 -7.81 -12.80 -1.38
CA ASP A 88 -8.17 -14.22 -1.35
C ASP A 88 -8.62 -14.68 0.05
N LYS A 89 -8.05 -14.12 1.13
CA LYS A 89 -8.34 -14.55 2.50
C LYS A 89 -9.46 -13.77 3.19
N LYS A 90 -9.65 -12.51 2.82
CA LYS A 90 -10.53 -11.57 3.53
C LYS A 90 -11.63 -10.99 2.63
N GLY A 91 -11.47 -11.08 1.31
CA GLY A 91 -12.28 -10.34 0.36
C GLY A 91 -11.92 -8.85 0.31
N PRO A 92 -12.70 -8.05 -0.43
CA PRO A 92 -12.48 -6.62 -0.57
C PRO A 92 -12.51 -5.88 0.77
N GLY A 93 -11.67 -4.85 0.92
CA GLY A 93 -11.67 -4.01 2.12
C GLY A 93 -10.40 -3.19 2.31
N VAL A 94 -10.33 -2.51 3.46
CA VAL A 94 -9.15 -1.71 3.85
C VAL A 94 -7.98 -2.65 4.11
N HIS A 95 -6.98 -2.59 3.24
CA HIS A 95 -5.79 -3.42 3.30
C HIS A 95 -4.75 -2.82 4.25
N HIS A 96 -4.39 -1.54 4.06
CA HIS A 96 -3.37 -0.90 4.88
C HIS A 96 -3.64 0.58 5.15
N ILE A 97 -3.02 1.09 6.22
CA ILE A 97 -2.87 2.52 6.50
C ILE A 97 -1.38 2.84 6.36
N ALA A 98 -1.05 3.89 5.60
CA ALA A 98 0.33 4.28 5.35
C ALA A 98 0.73 5.58 6.05
N PHE A 99 2.01 5.63 6.42
CA PHE A 99 2.68 6.77 7.03
C PHE A 99 3.92 7.12 6.22
N MET A 100 4.25 8.41 6.12
CA MET A 100 5.57 8.81 5.64
C MET A 100 6.62 8.51 6.71
N THR A 101 7.81 8.14 6.27
CA THR A 101 8.99 7.98 7.14
C THR A 101 10.19 8.65 6.50
N ASP A 102 11.06 9.23 7.32
CA ASP A 102 12.34 9.81 6.89
C ASP A 102 13.48 8.77 6.97
N ASP A 103 13.20 7.57 7.49
CA ASP A 103 14.20 6.52 7.71
C ASP A 103 13.52 5.14 7.66
N ARG A 104 13.43 4.60 6.43
CA ARG A 104 12.83 3.29 6.17
C ARG A 104 13.52 2.19 6.96
N ASP A 105 14.85 2.16 6.98
CA ASP A 105 15.61 1.05 7.57
C ASP A 105 15.40 1.00 9.09
N ARG A 106 15.31 2.16 9.73
CA ARG A 106 14.91 2.25 11.13
C ARG A 106 13.49 1.77 11.36
N ALA A 107 12.54 2.12 10.48
CA ALA A 107 11.17 1.63 10.59
C ALA A 107 11.14 0.10 10.48
N VAL A 108 11.79 -0.47 9.45
CA VAL A 108 11.92 -1.92 9.26
C VAL A 108 12.47 -2.60 10.50
N LYS A 109 13.60 -2.13 11.02
CA LYS A 109 14.21 -2.69 12.23
C LYS A 109 13.25 -2.68 13.42
N TYR A 110 12.54 -1.57 13.65
CA TYR A 110 11.58 -1.48 14.74
C TYR A 110 10.43 -2.49 14.58
N PHE A 111 9.82 -2.57 13.39
CA PHE A 111 8.72 -3.49 13.15
C PHE A 111 9.15 -4.95 13.30
N GLU A 112 10.33 -5.32 12.80
CA GLU A 112 10.90 -6.67 12.95
C GLU A 112 11.21 -7.02 14.41
N GLU A 113 11.88 -6.14 15.16
CA GLU A 113 12.16 -6.34 16.59
C GLU A 113 10.88 -6.47 17.42
N ASN A 114 9.76 -5.94 16.92
CA ASN A 114 8.45 -6.03 17.56
C ASN A 114 7.56 -7.11 16.92
N GLY A 115 8.11 -8.07 16.19
CA GLY A 115 7.39 -9.23 15.66
C GLY A 115 6.31 -8.88 14.63
N MET A 116 6.56 -7.86 13.81
CA MET A 116 5.75 -7.46 12.67
C MET A 116 6.66 -7.39 11.43
N PRO A 117 7.12 -8.54 10.91
CA PRO A 117 8.13 -8.58 9.85
C PRO A 117 7.64 -7.88 8.57
N VAL A 118 8.59 -7.56 7.67
CA VAL A 118 8.26 -7.06 6.33
C VAL A 118 7.42 -8.10 5.60
N ARG A 119 6.22 -7.68 5.20
CA ARG A 119 5.27 -8.48 4.44
C ARG A 119 5.44 -8.27 2.95
N HIS A 120 5.55 -7.02 2.52
CA HIS A 120 5.60 -6.64 1.12
C HIS A 120 6.42 -5.38 0.93
N TYR A 121 7.26 -5.36 -0.09
CA TYR A 121 8.10 -4.23 -0.47
C TYR A 121 7.99 -3.99 -1.97
N GLY A 122 8.10 -2.73 -2.37
CA GLY A 122 8.26 -2.34 -3.75
C GLY A 122 8.74 -0.90 -3.89
N GLU A 123 9.31 -0.62 -5.05
CA GLU A 123 9.81 0.68 -5.48
C GLU A 123 8.89 1.26 -6.55
N TYR A 124 8.85 2.59 -6.62
CA TYR A 124 8.15 3.35 -7.65
C TYR A 124 8.96 4.61 -7.97
N GLU A 125 8.55 5.35 -9.00
CA GLU A 125 9.23 6.59 -9.36
C GLU A 125 9.21 7.59 -8.19
N GLY A 126 10.38 7.88 -7.63
CA GLY A 126 10.55 8.83 -6.53
C GLY A 126 10.47 8.24 -5.12
N GLY A 127 10.22 6.94 -4.95
CA GLY A 127 10.10 6.36 -3.60
C GLY A 127 9.96 4.86 -3.51
N ASN A 128 9.70 4.39 -2.30
CA ASN A 128 9.38 3.00 -2.01
C ASN A 128 8.30 2.89 -0.93
N TYR A 129 7.68 1.71 -0.87
CA TYR A 129 6.76 1.34 0.19
C TYR A 129 7.20 0.06 0.88
N THR A 130 6.89 -0.07 2.17
CA THR A 130 7.09 -1.30 2.94
C THR A 130 5.86 -1.55 3.80
N VAL A 131 5.17 -2.66 3.54
CA VAL A 131 4.03 -3.17 4.32
C VAL A 131 4.53 -4.17 5.34
N PHE A 132 4.02 -4.11 6.56
CA PHE A 132 4.37 -5.00 7.66
C PHE A 132 3.22 -5.96 8.01
N ASP A 133 3.56 -7.16 8.49
CA ASP A 133 2.62 -8.13 9.06
C ASP A 133 2.15 -7.67 10.47
N SER A 134 1.45 -6.54 10.53
CA SER A 134 1.03 -5.88 11.77
C SER A 134 -0.44 -6.09 12.14
N ALA A 135 -1.23 -6.72 11.27
CA ALA A 135 -2.69 -6.77 11.40
C ALA A 135 -3.16 -7.45 12.69
N GLU A 136 -2.46 -8.49 13.16
CA GLU A 136 -2.77 -9.16 14.44
C GLU A 136 -2.66 -8.21 15.64
N LYS A 137 -1.68 -7.29 15.62
CA LYS A 137 -1.38 -6.39 16.73
C LYS A 137 -2.09 -5.04 16.64
N THR A 138 -2.37 -4.58 15.43
CA THR A 138 -2.84 -3.21 15.15
C THR A 138 -4.21 -3.16 14.49
N GLY A 139 -4.79 -4.31 14.11
CA GLY A 139 -6.07 -4.42 13.43
C GLY A 139 -6.02 -4.22 11.91
N VAL A 140 -4.90 -3.74 11.37
CA VAL A 140 -4.69 -3.50 9.93
C VAL A 140 -3.21 -3.66 9.57
N TYR A 141 -2.88 -3.85 8.29
CA TYR A 141 -1.47 -3.74 7.89
C TYR A 141 -1.03 -2.27 7.96
N ILE A 142 0.14 -2.02 8.55
CA ILE A 142 0.80 -0.73 8.54
C ILE A 142 1.77 -0.71 7.37
N GLN A 143 1.75 0.38 6.61
CA GLN A 143 2.72 0.65 5.57
C GLN A 143 3.54 1.89 5.93
N VAL A 144 4.80 1.87 5.55
CA VAL A 144 5.61 3.10 5.47
C VAL A 144 5.93 3.40 4.01
N LYS A 145 5.91 4.69 3.67
CA LYS A 145 6.42 5.21 2.40
C LYS A 145 7.65 6.07 2.70
N TYR A 146 8.70 5.86 1.94
CA TYR A 146 9.92 6.65 1.99
C TYR A 146 10.19 7.22 0.60
N GLU A 147 10.31 8.53 0.54
CA GLU A 147 10.66 9.29 -0.65
C GLU A 147 11.92 10.07 -0.28
N PRO A 148 13.10 9.74 -0.85
CA PRO A 148 14.28 10.55 -0.60
C PRO A 148 13.98 11.98 -1.06
N GLU A 149 14.24 12.96 -0.19
CA GLU A 149 14.23 14.36 -0.61
C GLU A 149 15.13 14.49 -1.85
N GLY A 150 14.60 15.15 -2.89
CA GLY A 150 15.31 15.38 -4.15
C GLY A 150 16.61 16.16 -3.98
#